data_AF-A0A370KH85-F1
#
_entry.id   AF-A0A370KH85-F1
#
_cell.length_a   1.000
_cell.length_b   1.000
_cell.length_c   1.000
_cell.angle_alpha   90.00
_cell.angle_beta   90.00
_cell.angle_gamma   90.00
#
_symmetry.space_group_name_H-M   'P 1'
#
loop_
_entity.id
_entity.type
_entity.pdbx_description
1 polymer ?
#
loop_
_entity_poly.entity_id
_entity_poly.type
_entity_poly.pdbx_seq_one_letter_code
_entity_poly.pdbx_strand_id
1 'polypeptide(L)'
;PSWQQSAAASIFGSYIPYAPPPAPDLTRYVPGWQHGDQRASESLMRGMHYWGVLPSVARPQTNFTIGGEFYTATFGRSGKPNDIMVSRN
;
A
#
# COMPACT_ATOMS: atom_id res chain seq x y z
N PRO A 1 -16.96 4.21 3.73
CA PRO A 1 -17.01 4.25 2.25
C PRO A 1 -16.82 2.82 1.68
N SER A 2 -17.87 2.28 1.08
CA SER A 2 -17.95 0.92 0.51
C SER A 2 -17.58 0.93 -0.97
N TRP A 3 -16.44 0.34 -1.34
CA TRP A 3 -16.05 0.15 -2.74
C TRP A 3 -16.54 -1.20 -3.25
N GLN A 4 -17.85 -1.30 -3.46
CA GLN A 4 -18.39 -2.23 -4.45
C GLN A 4 -19.03 -1.35 -5.51
N GLN A 5 -18.42 -1.28 -6.70
CA GLN A 5 -19.10 -1.37 -7.99
C GLN A 5 -18.13 -1.12 -9.15
N SER A 6 -18.07 -2.14 -10.01
CA SER A 6 -18.20 -2.03 -11.45
C SER A 6 -17.06 -1.41 -12.26
N ALA A 7 -16.49 -2.20 -13.17
CA ALA A 7 -16.55 -1.93 -14.62
C ALA A 7 -15.84 -3.07 -15.35
N ALA A 8 -16.55 -4.15 -15.66
CA ALA A 8 -16.95 -4.45 -17.04
C ALA A 8 -16.60 -3.36 -18.08
N ALA A 9 -15.88 -3.82 -19.10
CA ALA A 9 -15.62 -3.26 -20.42
C ALA A 9 -16.45 -2.03 -20.86
N SER A 10 -15.79 -1.04 -21.45
CA SER A 10 -16.39 -0.20 -22.50
C SER A 10 -15.32 0.26 -23.50
N ILE A 11 -15.40 -0.38 -24.67
CA ILE A 11 -14.93 0.10 -25.96
C ILE A 11 -15.77 1.37 -26.24
N PHE A 12 -15.21 2.40 -26.88
CA PHE A 12 -15.80 3.75 -27.12
C PHE A 12 -15.58 4.78 -26.00
N GLY A 13 -14.52 5.58 -26.18
CA GLY A 13 -14.36 6.96 -25.68
C GLY A 13 -14.61 7.20 -24.19
N SER A 14 -13.67 6.84 -23.32
CA SER A 14 -13.80 7.04 -21.88
C SER A 14 -12.94 8.21 -21.39
N TYR A 15 -13.61 9.26 -20.91
CA TYR A 15 -13.07 10.15 -19.88
C TYR A 15 -12.38 9.28 -18.84
N ILE A 16 -11.09 9.52 -18.59
CA ILE A 16 -10.43 9.01 -17.39
C ILE A 16 -10.91 9.96 -16.28
N PRO A 17 -11.93 9.64 -15.45
CA PRO A 17 -12.04 10.36 -14.19
C PRO A 17 -10.70 10.11 -13.51
N TYR A 18 -9.99 11.16 -13.08
CA TYR A 18 -8.67 11.07 -12.45
C TYR A 18 -8.63 9.87 -11.50
N ALA A 19 -8.17 8.72 -11.98
CA ALA A 19 -7.95 7.58 -11.15
C ALA A 19 -6.74 8.01 -10.31
N PRO A 20 -6.84 8.03 -8.97
CA PRO A 20 -5.64 8.18 -8.18
C PRO A 20 -4.61 7.17 -8.72
N PRO A 21 -3.33 7.58 -8.87
CA PRO A 21 -2.33 6.68 -9.42
C PRO A 21 -2.39 5.37 -8.64
N PRO A 22 -2.34 4.22 -9.34
CA PRO A 22 -2.40 2.93 -8.66
C PRO A 22 -1.30 2.90 -7.60
N ALA A 23 -1.67 2.48 -6.39
CA ALA A 23 -0.72 2.40 -5.29
C ALA A 23 0.46 1.50 -5.70
N PRO A 24 1.71 1.83 -5.32
CA PRO A 24 2.88 1.11 -5.81
C PRO A 24 2.87 -0.34 -5.32
N ASP A 25 3.26 -1.28 -6.19
CA ASP A 25 3.40 -2.69 -5.83
C ASP A 25 4.82 -2.98 -5.29
N LEU A 26 4.87 -3.46 -4.05
CA LEU A 26 6.11 -3.73 -3.31
C LEU A 26 6.48 -5.23 -3.25
N THR A 27 5.83 -6.11 -4.02
CA THR A 27 6.09 -7.57 -4.03
C THR A 27 7.57 -7.92 -4.12
N ARG A 28 8.33 -7.18 -4.94
CA ARG A 28 9.78 -7.39 -5.14
C ARG A 28 10.61 -7.26 -3.85
N TYR A 29 10.10 -6.61 -2.81
CA TYR A 29 10.79 -6.40 -1.54
C TYR A 29 10.46 -7.47 -0.48
N VAL A 30 9.48 -8.35 -0.77
CA VAL A 30 8.96 -9.36 0.16
C VAL A 30 8.77 -10.72 -0.53
N PRO A 31 9.85 -11.37 -0.97
CA PRO A 31 9.75 -12.70 -1.58
C PRO A 31 9.16 -13.70 -0.58
N GLY A 32 8.12 -14.45 -1.00
CA GLY A 32 7.43 -15.42 -0.14
C GLY A 32 6.52 -14.78 0.92
N TRP A 33 6.06 -13.56 0.69
CA TRP A 33 5.13 -12.86 1.59
C TRP A 33 3.91 -13.70 1.94
N GLN A 34 3.63 -13.81 3.23
CA GLN A 34 2.39 -14.39 3.73
C GLN A 34 1.44 -13.23 4.04
N HIS A 35 0.27 -13.22 3.41
CA HIS A 35 -0.68 -12.13 3.60
C HIS A 35 -1.25 -12.08 5.02
N GLY A 36 -1.60 -10.87 5.46
CA GLY A 36 -2.08 -10.58 6.80
C GLY A 36 -1.35 -9.41 7.46
N ASP A 37 -1.81 -9.07 8.65
CA ASP A 37 -1.31 -7.98 9.47
C ASP A 37 0.01 -8.36 10.13
N GLN A 38 1.06 -7.61 9.85
CA GLN A 38 2.38 -7.91 10.38
C GLN A 38 3.30 -6.69 10.39
N ARG A 39 4.42 -6.82 11.08
CA ARG A 39 5.45 -5.78 11.08
C ARG A 39 6.14 -5.74 9.73
N ALA A 40 6.40 -4.55 9.22
CA ALA A 40 7.19 -4.38 8.00
C ALA A 40 8.64 -4.86 8.24
N SER A 41 9.15 -5.69 7.32
CA SER A 41 10.56 -6.03 7.29
C SER A 41 11.41 -4.82 6.87
N GLU A 42 12.71 -4.84 7.15
CA GLU A 42 13.62 -3.77 6.71
C GLU A 42 13.63 -3.59 5.18
N SER A 43 13.59 -4.69 4.44
CA SER A 43 13.48 -4.68 2.98
C SER A 43 12.20 -4.00 2.50
N LEU A 44 11.07 -4.30 3.15
CA LEU A 44 9.79 -3.67 2.84
C LEU A 44 9.80 -2.18 3.17
N MET A 45 10.33 -1.78 4.34
CA MET A 45 10.48 -0.38 4.72
C MET A 45 11.37 0.39 3.73
N ARG A 46 12.46 -0.24 3.23
CA ARG A 46 13.31 0.34 2.18
C ARG A 46 12.53 0.52 0.87
N GLY A 47 11.70 -0.45 0.49
CA GLY A 47 10.78 -0.34 -0.64
C GLY A 47 9.81 0.81 -0.47
N MET A 48 9.15 0.91 0.69
CA MET A 48 8.24 2.02 1.00
C MET A 48 8.94 3.38 0.90
N HIS A 49 10.17 3.50 1.44
CA HIS A 49 10.95 4.72 1.34
C HIS A 49 11.25 5.09 -0.12
N TYR A 50 11.71 4.12 -0.92
CA TYR A 50 12.02 4.30 -2.34
C TYR A 50 10.79 4.77 -3.14
N TRP A 51 9.61 4.24 -2.84
CA TRP A 51 8.35 4.58 -3.51
C TRP A 51 7.58 5.74 -2.85
N GLY A 52 8.14 6.39 -1.83
CA GLY A 52 7.51 7.53 -1.16
C GLY A 52 6.26 7.19 -0.33
N VAL A 53 6.07 5.92 0.01
CA VAL A 53 4.94 5.39 0.80
C VAL A 53 5.36 4.92 2.19
N LEU A 54 6.51 5.37 2.68
CA LEU A 54 6.89 5.14 4.08
C LEU A 54 6.12 6.12 4.98
N PRO A 55 5.45 5.64 6.04
CA PRO A 55 4.79 6.53 7.00
C PRO A 55 5.75 7.54 7.62
N SER A 56 5.24 8.74 7.86
CA SER A 56 5.95 9.85 8.51
C SER A 56 5.01 10.62 9.41
N VAL A 57 5.52 11.52 10.25
CA VAL A 57 4.66 12.35 11.13
C VAL A 57 3.63 13.16 10.32
N ALA A 58 3.98 13.65 9.13
CA ALA A 58 3.08 14.38 8.25
C ALA A 58 2.09 13.48 7.49
N ARG A 59 2.45 12.22 7.26
CA ARG A 59 1.63 11.20 6.59
C ARG A 59 1.69 9.89 7.39
N PRO A 60 0.91 9.79 8.47
CA PRO A 60 1.01 8.67 9.41
C PRO A 60 0.42 7.36 8.86
N GLN A 61 -0.34 7.47 7.76
CA GLN A 61 -0.89 6.33 7.02
C GLN A 61 -0.54 6.48 5.55
N THR A 62 -0.08 5.40 4.94
CA THR A 62 0.26 5.33 3.52
C THR A 62 -0.20 4.00 2.94
N ASN A 63 -0.47 3.98 1.64
CA ASN A 63 -1.12 2.86 0.96
C ASN A 63 -0.22 2.34 -0.17
N PHE A 64 -0.18 1.03 -0.34
CA PHE A 64 0.60 0.33 -1.35
C PHE A 64 -0.03 -1.05 -1.58
N THR A 65 0.50 -1.81 -2.53
CA THR A 65 0.08 -3.20 -2.76
C THR A 65 1.24 -4.19 -2.59
N ILE A 66 0.89 -5.43 -2.24
CA ILE A 66 1.79 -6.59 -2.31
C ILE A 66 1.02 -7.68 -3.02
N GLY A 67 1.50 -8.17 -4.15
CA GLY A 67 0.83 -9.19 -4.96
C GLY A 67 -0.54 -8.75 -5.46
N GLY A 68 -0.74 -7.46 -5.69
CA GLY A 68 -2.05 -6.86 -6.01
C GLY A 68 -3.00 -6.66 -4.82
N GLU A 69 -2.67 -7.13 -3.61
CA GLU A 69 -3.47 -6.93 -2.39
C GLU A 69 -3.16 -5.58 -1.75
N PHE A 70 -4.19 -4.86 -1.29
CA PHE A 70 -4.03 -3.54 -0.68
C PHE A 70 -3.56 -3.63 0.77
N TYR A 71 -2.58 -2.79 1.10
CA TYR A 71 -2.05 -2.64 2.45
C TYR A 71 -2.04 -1.18 2.87
N THR A 72 -2.24 -0.97 4.17
CA THR A 72 -1.99 0.31 4.85
C THR A 72 -0.78 0.16 5.76
N ALA A 73 0.22 1.03 5.62
CA ALA A 73 1.32 1.15 6.57
C ALA A 73 1.05 2.25 7.60
N THR A 74 1.38 1.96 8.85
CA THR A 74 1.26 2.91 9.98
C THR A 74 2.44 2.76 10.93
N PHE A 75 2.65 3.75 11.81
CA PHE A 75 3.54 3.55 12.96
C PHE A 75 2.94 2.50 13.91
N GLY A 76 3.79 1.57 14.36
CA GLY A 76 3.51 0.66 15.45
C GLY A 76 3.44 1.39 16.80
N ARG A 77 3.12 0.64 17.86
CA ARG A 77 2.84 1.19 19.19
C ARG A 77 3.98 2.02 19.78
N SER A 78 5.22 1.80 19.37
CA SER A 78 6.36 2.58 19.88
C SER A 78 6.48 3.96 19.22
N GLY A 79 5.78 4.21 18.11
CA GLY A 79 5.86 5.46 17.35
C GLY A 79 7.22 5.69 16.68
N LYS A 80 8.12 4.70 16.68
CA LYS A 80 9.48 4.84 16.14
C LYS A 80 9.51 4.56 14.63
N PRO A 81 10.43 5.19 13.86
CA PRO A 81 10.55 4.96 12.43
C PRO A 81 10.83 3.51 12.00
N ASN A 82 11.37 2.70 12.90
CA ASN A 82 11.66 1.27 12.67
C ASN A 82 10.54 0.34 13.17
N ASP A 83 9.46 0.89 13.69
CA ASP A 83 8.27 0.17 14.14
C ASP A 83 7.13 0.54 13.20
N ILE A 84 7.10 -0.08 12.03
CA ILE A 84 6.05 0.09 11.03
C ILE A 84 5.21 -1.18 10.98
N MET A 85 3.90 -1.02 11.10
CA MET A 85 2.92 -2.09 10.92
C MET A 85 2.27 -1.97 9.56
N VAL A 86 2.05 -3.10 8.90
CA VAL A 86 1.25 -3.19 7.68
C VAL A 86 0.01 -4.01 7.96
N SER A 87 -1.15 -3.47 7.62
CA SER A 87 -2.45 -4.14 7.75
C SER A 87 -3.06 -4.34 6.37
N ARG A 88 -3.62 -5.53 6.14
CA ARG A 88 -4.34 -5.83 4.90
C ARG A 88 -5.71 -5.16 4.95
N ASN A 89 -6.10 -4.48 3.87
CA ASN A 89 -7.40 -3.82 3.77
C ASN A 89 -8.47 -4.71 3.13
#